data_AF-A0A963ACG2-F1
#
_entry.id   AF-A0A963ACG2-F1
#
_cell.length_a   1.000
_cell.length_b   1.000
_cell.length_c   1.000
_cell.angle_alpha   90.00
_cell.angle_beta   90.00
_cell.angle_gamma   90.00
#
_symmetry.space_group_name_H-M   'P 1'
#
loop_
_entity.id
_entity.type
_entity.pdbx_description
1 polymer ?
#
loop_
_entity_poly.entity_id
_entity_poly.type
_entity_poly.pdbx_seq_one_letter_code
_entity_poly.pdbx_strand_id
1 'polypeptide(L)'
;MGNMRAIVMHNGSVRLQALPIPEPGPGQVLVRSRACGICGSDLHLTRHTGEVFDIYAELGMVANDARDNPSIMLGHEFCAEVVAYGADT
;
A
#
# COMPACT_ATOMS: atom_id res chain seq x y z
N MET A 1 9.62 -6.83 18.59
CA MET A 1 8.71 -6.18 17.63
C MET A 1 8.37 -7.21 16.56
N GLY A 2 7.09 -7.47 16.33
CA GLY A 2 6.66 -8.43 15.31
C GLY A 2 6.71 -7.80 13.92
N ASN A 3 6.83 -8.63 12.90
CA ASN A 3 6.65 -8.21 11.51
C ASN A 3 5.26 -8.61 11.01
N MET A 4 4.67 -7.78 10.16
CA MET A 4 3.52 -8.13 9.33
C MET A 4 3.97 -8.59 7.95
N ARG A 5 3.12 -9.35 7.26
CA ARG A 5 3.32 -9.70 5.86
C ARG A 5 2.54 -8.73 4.98
N ALA A 6 3.18 -8.19 3.95
CA ALA A 6 2.59 -7.26 3.01
C ALA A 6 2.88 -7.68 1.57
N ILE A 7 1.93 -7.42 0.67
CA ILE A 7 2.15 -7.53 -0.77
C ILE A 7 2.61 -6.15 -1.27
N VAL A 8 3.85 -6.09 -1.76
CA VAL A 8 4.48 -4.86 -2.25
C VAL A 8 4.82 -5.02 -3.72
N MET A 9 4.37 -4.08 -4.54
CA MET A 9 4.76 -3.94 -5.93
C MET A 9 6.00 -3.05 -6.02
N HIS A 10 7.02 -3.52 -6.73
CA HIS A 10 8.20 -2.75 -7.12
C HIS A 10 8.40 -2.85 -8.63
N ASN A 11 8.31 -1.75 -9.36
CA ASN A 11 8.44 -1.72 -10.83
C ASN A 11 7.64 -2.85 -11.52
N GLY A 12 6.38 -2.98 -11.15
CA GLY A 12 5.45 -4.01 -11.64
C GLY A 12 5.62 -5.40 -11.03
N SER A 13 6.75 -5.67 -10.37
CA SER A 13 7.02 -6.96 -9.71
C SER A 13 6.40 -7.02 -8.32
N VAL A 14 5.49 -7.97 -8.12
CA VAL A 14 4.82 -8.19 -6.82
C VAL A 14 5.63 -9.13 -5.94
N ARG A 15 5.83 -8.75 -4.68
CA ARG A 15 6.58 -9.55 -3.68
C ARG A 15 5.84 -9.58 -2.35
N LEU A 16 5.88 -10.74 -1.70
CA LEU A 16 5.54 -10.85 -0.29
C LEU A 16 6.73 -10.39 0.55
N GLN A 17 6.53 -9.39 1.40
CA GLN A 17 7.57 -8.85 2.27
C GLN A 17 7.16 -8.94 3.75
N ALA A 18 8.16 -9.08 4.62
CA ALA A 18 8.00 -8.89 6.04
C ALA A 18 8.35 -7.44 6.39
N LEU A 19 7.38 -6.68 6.89
CA LEU A 19 7.55 -5.28 7.28
C LEU A 19 7.30 -5.12 8.79
N PRO A 20 7.90 -4.12 9.47
CA PRO A 20 7.56 -3.83 10.85
C PRO A 20 6.05 -3.57 11.01
N ILE A 21 5.46 -4.04 12.11
CA ILE A 21 4.10 -3.61 12.47
C ILE A 21 4.17 -2.11 12.83
N PRO A 22 3.34 -1.26 12.20
CA PRO A 22 3.33 0.17 12.50
C PRO A 22 2.68 0.46 13.85
N GLU A 23 3.15 1.50 14.53
CA GLU A 23 2.50 2.05 15.71
C GLU A 23 1.51 3.13 15.27
N PRO A 24 0.24 3.12 15.73
CA PRO A 24 -0.75 4.11 15.32
C PRO A 24 -0.44 5.48 15.94
N GLY A 25 -0.37 6.52 15.10
CA GLY A 25 -0.27 7.92 15.53
C GLY A 25 -1.62 8.50 15.99
N PRO A 26 -1.66 9.78 16.42
CA PRO A 26 -2.91 10.44 16.81
C PRO A 26 -3.97 10.39 15.70
N GLY A 27 -5.21 10.07 16.07
CA GLY A 27 -6.34 9.92 15.14
C GLY A 27 -6.27 8.69 14.21
N GLN A 28 -5.33 7.76 14.45
CA GLN A 28 -5.17 6.55 13.65
C GLN A 28 -5.53 5.30 14.45
N VAL A 29 -6.08 4.30 13.73
CA VAL A 29 -6.26 2.94 14.25
C VAL A 29 -5.27 1.98 13.60
N LEU A 30 -4.75 1.04 14.39
CA LEU A 30 -4.05 -0.12 13.88
C LEU A 30 -5.05 -1.24 13.65
N VAL A 31 -5.01 -1.84 12.46
CA VAL A 31 -5.92 -2.90 12.08
C VAL A 31 -5.22 -4.19 11.70
N ARG A 32 -5.84 -5.33 12.01
CA ARG A 32 -5.44 -6.66 11.52
C ARG A 32 -6.33 -7.05 10.35
N SER A 33 -5.80 -6.94 9.13
CA SER A 33 -6.49 -7.35 7.91
C SER A 33 -6.94 -8.82 7.98
N ARG A 34 -8.18 -9.09 7.56
CA ARG A 34 -8.79 -10.42 7.50
C ARG A 34 -8.93 -10.93 6.08
N ALA A 35 -9.34 -10.06 5.17
CA ALA A 35 -9.40 -10.32 3.75
C ALA A 35 -9.18 -9.01 2.98
N CYS A 36 -8.69 -9.15 1.74
CA CYS A 36 -8.59 -8.06 0.80
C CYS A 36 -9.01 -8.57 -0.58
N GLY A 37 -9.83 -7.79 -1.28
CA GLY A 37 -10.13 -7.98 -2.69
C GLY A 37 -8.90 -7.71 -3.55
N ILE A 38 -8.97 -8.17 -4.79
CA ILE A 38 -8.04 -7.79 -5.86
C ILE A 38 -8.85 -7.03 -6.89
N CYS A 39 -8.54 -5.75 -7.05
CA CYS A 39 -9.18 -4.90 -8.02
C CYS A 39 -8.45 -4.97 -9.37
N GLY A 40 -9.11 -4.57 -10.45
CA GLY A 40 -8.46 -4.40 -11.75
C GLY A 40 -7.31 -3.40 -11.69
N SER A 41 -7.40 -2.37 -10.85
CA SER A 41 -6.35 -1.37 -10.64
C SER A 41 -5.08 -1.97 -10.04
N ASP A 42 -5.17 -2.98 -9.17
CA ASP A 42 -3.99 -3.70 -8.68
C ASP A 42 -3.25 -4.38 -9.83
N LEU A 43 -4.00 -4.97 -10.78
CA LEU A 43 -3.42 -5.57 -11.98
C LEU A 43 -2.83 -4.52 -12.91
N HIS A 44 -3.49 -3.37 -13.10
CA HIS A 44 -2.96 -2.28 -13.91
C HIS A 44 -1.64 -1.73 -13.34
N LEU A 45 -1.53 -1.58 -12.01
CA LEU A 45 -0.29 -1.18 -11.35
C LEU A 45 0.86 -2.17 -11.60
N THR A 46 0.56 -3.45 -11.83
CA THR A 46 1.58 -4.48 -12.12
C THR A 46 1.95 -4.61 -13.59
N ARG A 47 0.97 -4.43 -14.51
CA ARG A 47 1.15 -4.67 -15.95
C ARG A 47 1.49 -3.40 -16.73
N HIS A 48 1.05 -2.25 -16.23
CA HIS A 48 1.16 -0.94 -16.88
C HIS A 48 1.84 0.07 -15.95
N THR A 49 2.81 -0.38 -15.15
CA THR A 49 3.41 0.43 -14.08
C THR A 49 3.92 1.78 -14.58
N GLY A 50 4.67 1.81 -15.69
CA GLY A 50 5.16 3.06 -16.26
C GLY A 50 4.03 4.01 -16.64
N GLU A 51 3.06 3.55 -17.43
CA GLU A 51 1.91 4.35 -17.87
C GLU A 51 1.09 4.92 -16.69
N VAL A 52 0.83 4.08 -15.67
CA VAL A 52 0.06 4.51 -14.50
C VAL A 52 0.81 5.57 -13.70
N PHE A 53 2.11 5.41 -13.49
CA PHE A 53 2.90 6.38 -12.73
C PHE A 53 3.21 7.65 -13.52
N ASP A 54 3.29 7.58 -14.86
CA ASP A 54 3.33 8.75 -15.73
C ASP A 54 2.07 9.59 -15.54
N ILE A 55 0.88 8.97 -15.60
CA ILE A 55 -0.39 9.63 -15.36
C ILE A 55 -0.46 10.20 -13.93
N TYR A 56 -0.04 9.44 -12.92
CA TYR A 56 -0.06 9.93 -11.53
C TYR A 56 0.87 11.14 -11.34
N ALA A 57 2.01 11.18 -12.01
CA ALA A 57 2.92 12.32 -11.98
C ALA A 57 2.30 13.53 -12.70
N GLU A 58 1.70 13.35 -13.87
CA GLU A 58 0.99 14.41 -14.60
C GLU A 58 -0.17 15.00 -13.80
N LEU A 59 -0.88 14.18 -13.03
CA LEU A 59 -1.96 14.60 -12.15
C LEU A 59 -1.46 15.18 -10.81
N GLY A 60 -0.15 15.22 -10.56
CA GLY A 60 0.43 15.70 -9.31
C GLY A 60 0.12 14.82 -8.09
N MET A 61 -0.27 13.55 -8.31
CA MET A 61 -0.60 12.59 -7.26
C MET A 61 0.63 11.91 -6.67
N VAL A 62 1.73 11.83 -7.43
CA VAL A 62 3.01 11.32 -6.97
C VAL A 62 4.13 12.25 -7.43
N ALA A 63 5.22 12.26 -6.67
CA ALA A 63 6.43 12.98 -7.06
C ALA A 63 7.15 12.28 -8.23
N ASN A 64 7.92 13.04 -9.00
CA ASN A 64 8.63 12.52 -10.17
C ASN A 64 9.66 11.43 -9.84
N ASP A 65 10.24 11.43 -8.63
CA ASP A 65 11.16 10.39 -8.18
C ASP A 65 10.45 9.05 -7.91
N ALA A 66 9.21 9.10 -7.41
CA ALA A 66 8.36 7.94 -7.25
C ALA A 66 7.92 7.31 -8.59
N ARG A 67 7.96 8.08 -9.69
CA ARG A 67 7.72 7.60 -11.06
C ARG A 67 8.88 6.74 -11.58
N ASP A 68 10.13 7.06 -11.25
CA ASP A 68 11.31 6.36 -11.78
C ASP A 68 11.56 5.01 -11.10
N ASN A 69 11.10 4.85 -9.84
CA ASN A 69 11.21 3.60 -9.10
C ASN A 69 9.94 3.32 -8.27
N PRO A 70 8.79 3.08 -8.92
CA PRO A 70 7.50 2.90 -8.28
C PRO A 70 7.50 1.73 -7.30
N SER A 71 7.11 2.05 -6.06
CA SER A 71 7.01 1.11 -4.95
C SER A 71 5.74 1.37 -4.15
N ILE A 72 4.79 0.42 -4.14
CA ILE A 72 3.50 0.57 -3.46
C ILE A 72 3.12 -0.72 -2.73
N MET A 73 2.65 -0.59 -1.48
CA MET A 73 1.91 -1.66 -0.80
C MET A 73 0.49 -1.72 -1.35
N LEU A 74 0.11 -2.88 -1.90
CA LEU A 74 -1.19 -3.09 -2.55
C LEU A 74 -2.29 -3.42 -1.53
N GLY A 75 -3.54 -3.35 -1.98
CA GLY A 75 -4.73 -3.75 -1.21
C GLY A 75 -5.52 -2.58 -0.66
N HIS A 76 -6.34 -1.97 -1.53
CA HIS A 76 -7.23 -0.85 -1.17
C HIS A 76 -8.68 -1.29 -0.90
N GLU A 77 -8.96 -2.59 -0.88
CA GLU A 77 -10.30 -3.16 -0.73
C GLU A 77 -10.31 -4.24 0.37
N PHE A 78 -10.16 -3.84 1.64
CA PHE A 78 -9.99 -4.80 2.74
C PHE A 78 -11.04 -4.71 3.84
N CYS A 79 -11.22 -5.81 4.56
CA CYS A 79 -11.92 -5.86 5.83
C CYS A 79 -10.93 -6.21 6.95
N ALA A 80 -11.12 -5.62 8.13
CA ALA A 80 -10.17 -5.76 9.21
C ALA A 80 -10.83 -5.61 10.58
N GLU A 81 -10.08 -6.02 11.59
CA GLU A 81 -10.38 -5.83 13.00
C GLU A 81 -9.47 -4.74 13.56
N VAL A 82 -10.01 -3.79 14.32
CA VAL A 82 -9.20 -2.80 15.07
C VAL A 82 -8.52 -3.49 16.24
N VAL A 83 -7.20 -3.34 16.37
CA VAL A 83 -6.38 -4.02 17.40
C VAL A 83 -5.61 -3.07 18.31
N ALA A 84 -5.44 -1.81 17.90
CA ALA A 84 -4.93 -0.72 18.73
C ALA A 84 -5.36 0.62 18.12
N TYR A 85 -5.18 1.70 18.87
CA TYR A 85 -5.50 3.07 18.45
C TYR A 85 -4.52 4.06 19.07
N GLY A 86 -4.26 5.16 18.38
CA GLY A 86 -3.44 6.24 18.88
C GLY A 86 -4.21 7.17 19.81
N ALA A 87 -3.55 8.22 20.29
CA ALA A 87 -4.23 9.27 21.05
C ALA A 87 -5.37 9.91 20.22
N ASP A 88 -6.37 10.46 20.90
CA ASP A 88 -7.46 11.23 20.28
C ASP A 88 -8.19 10.49 19.13
N THR A 89 -8.34 9.16 19.29
CA THR A 89 -9.00 8.26 18.33
C THR A 89 -10.31 7.71 18.90
#